data_AF-A0A9D6K7I0-F1
#
_entry.id   AF-A0A9D6K7I0-F1
#
_cell.length_a   1.000
_cell.length_b   1.000
_cell.length_c   1.000
_cell.angle_alpha   90.00
_cell.angle_beta   90.00
_cell.angle_gamma   90.00
#
_symmetry.space_group_name_H-M   'P 1'
#
loop_
_entity.id
_entity.type
_entity.pdbx_description
1 polymer ?
#
loop_
_entity_poly.entity_id
_entity_poly.type
_entity_poly.pdbx_seq_one_letter_code
_entity_poly.pdbx_strand_id
1 'polypeptide(L)'
;MPPINPVPAEWKLPDASLTVDSSVGDTISKEHLPSEIFGRPSANIKLNPDSLQDIERDLITRVLKETQGNLHEAARRLNISRPTLYSKLKRFGIDSMRYE
;
A
#
# COMPACT_ATOMS: atom_id res chain seq x y z
N MET A 1 -17.47 -14.75 25.39
CA MET A 1 -17.65 -13.30 25.12
C MET A 1 -16.86 -12.55 26.19
N PRO A 2 -15.74 -11.89 25.87
CA PRO A 2 -15.03 -11.06 26.85
C PRO A 2 -15.74 -9.69 27.01
N PRO A 3 -15.66 -9.06 28.20
CA PRO A 3 -16.45 -7.89 28.58
C PRO A 3 -15.97 -6.57 27.95
N ILE A 4 -16.92 -5.66 27.75
CA ILE A 4 -16.71 -4.26 27.31
C ILE A 4 -16.02 -3.52 28.47
N ASN A 5 -14.76 -3.12 28.27
CA ASN A 5 -14.00 -2.39 29.28
C ASN A 5 -14.48 -0.91 29.29
N PRO A 6 -14.88 -0.34 30.44
CA PRO A 6 -15.30 1.06 30.49
C PRO A 6 -14.07 1.98 30.33
N VAL A 7 -14.22 3.02 29.51
CA VAL A 7 -13.22 4.07 29.35
C VAL A 7 -12.97 4.81 30.68
N PRO A 8 -11.72 5.12 31.03
CA PRO A 8 -11.40 5.77 32.31
C PRO A 8 -11.95 7.19 32.37
N ALA A 9 -12.41 7.59 33.57
CA ALA A 9 -13.17 8.80 33.90
C ALA A 9 -12.41 10.14 33.77
N GLU A 10 -11.40 10.22 32.89
CA GLU A 10 -10.55 11.40 32.72
C GLU A 10 -10.37 11.81 31.25
N TRP A 11 -11.43 11.70 30.45
CA TRP A 11 -11.50 12.39 29.15
C TRP A 11 -12.30 13.68 29.33
N LYS A 12 -11.63 14.70 29.87
CA LYS A 12 -12.20 16.05 29.97
C LYS A 12 -12.28 16.63 28.57
N LEU A 13 -13.49 16.73 28.03
CA LEU A 13 -13.77 17.44 26.78
C LEU A 13 -13.66 18.95 27.11
N PRO A 14 -12.76 19.74 26.50
CA PRO A 14 -12.85 21.19 26.62
C PRO A 14 -13.96 21.70 25.70
N ASP A 15 -15.02 22.21 26.32
CA ASP A 15 -16.02 23.12 25.74
C ASP A 15 -15.35 24.47 25.46
N ALA A 16 -15.16 24.82 24.19
CA ALA A 16 -15.26 26.19 23.64
C ALA A 16 -14.52 26.32 22.31
N SER A 17 -15.20 27.01 21.38
CA SER A 17 -14.68 27.75 20.23
C SER A 17 -14.03 26.99 19.08
N LEU A 18 -14.76 27.01 17.96
CA LEU A 18 -14.24 27.14 16.61
C LEU A 18 -12.81 27.72 16.57
N THR A 19 -11.85 26.90 16.15
CA THR A 19 -10.85 27.34 15.19
C THR A 19 -10.63 26.15 14.27
N VAL A 20 -11.26 26.22 13.11
CA VAL A 20 -10.88 25.41 11.97
C VAL A 20 -9.46 25.83 11.61
N ASP A 21 -8.45 25.09 12.08
CA ASP A 21 -7.14 25.13 11.46
C ASP A 21 -7.26 24.37 10.14
N SER A 22 -7.73 25.08 9.11
CA SER A 22 -7.52 24.70 7.73
C SER A 22 -6.02 24.82 7.46
N SER A 23 -5.24 23.85 7.92
CA SER A 23 -3.87 23.65 7.46
C SER A 23 -3.92 23.27 5.98
N VAL A 24 -3.97 24.34 5.19
CA VAL A 24 -3.55 24.53 3.80
C VAL A 24 -3.32 23.23 3.05
N GLY A 25 -4.28 22.88 2.20
CA GLY A 25 -4.00 22.09 1.01
C GLY A 25 -3.00 22.88 0.16
N ASP A 26 -1.71 22.63 0.39
CA ASP A 26 -0.61 23.23 -0.34
C ASP A 26 -0.76 22.82 -1.80
N THR A 27 -1.33 23.74 -2.57
CA THR A 27 -1.50 23.59 -4.00
C THR A 27 -0.10 23.68 -4.57
N ILE A 28 0.53 22.52 -4.81
CA ILE A 28 1.87 22.41 -5.39
C ILE A 28 1.87 23.21 -6.69
N SER A 29 2.40 24.44 -6.61
CA SER A 29 2.51 25.34 -7.74
C SER A 29 3.74 24.94 -8.54
N LYS A 30 3.68 25.15 -9.86
CA LYS A 30 4.65 24.65 -10.87
C LYS A 30 6.11 25.08 -10.60
N GLU A 31 6.28 26.06 -9.72
CA GLU A 31 7.54 26.65 -9.25
C GLU A 31 8.24 25.85 -8.12
N HIS A 32 7.55 24.91 -7.45
CA HIS A 32 8.15 24.04 -6.41
C HIS A 32 8.73 22.73 -6.97
N LEU A 33 8.65 22.53 -8.28
CA LEU A 33 9.21 21.36 -8.94
C LEU A 33 10.66 21.66 -9.35
N PRO A 34 11.64 20.85 -8.95
CA PRO A 34 13.03 21.05 -9.36
C PRO A 34 13.13 21.04 -10.89
N SER A 35 13.91 21.97 -11.45
CA SER A 35 14.11 22.17 -12.89
C SER A 35 14.60 20.90 -13.61
N GLU A 36 15.15 19.95 -12.85
CA GLU A 36 15.58 18.62 -13.26
C GLU A 36 14.49 17.79 -13.96
N ILE A 37 13.21 18.04 -13.64
CA ILE A 37 12.06 17.31 -14.20
C ILE A 37 11.71 17.84 -15.60
N PHE A 38 11.97 19.13 -15.88
CA PHE A 38 11.53 19.80 -17.11
C PHE A 38 12.51 19.67 -18.28
N GLY A 39 13.76 19.28 -18.04
CA GLY A 39 14.83 19.29 -19.05
C GLY A 39 15.08 17.97 -19.79
N ARG A 40 14.42 16.88 -19.40
CA ARG A 40 14.56 15.60 -20.10
C ARG A 40 13.37 15.49 -21.05
N PRO A 41 13.55 15.21 -22.36
CA PRO A 41 12.43 14.77 -23.16
C PRO A 41 11.84 13.59 -22.40
N SER A 42 10.62 13.77 -21.89
CA SER A 42 9.89 12.73 -21.20
C SER A 42 9.90 11.57 -22.18
N ALA A 43 10.78 10.59 -21.93
CA ALA A 43 10.73 9.34 -22.66
C ALA A 43 9.29 8.93 -22.44
N ASN A 44 8.51 8.90 -23.52
CA ASN A 44 7.14 8.46 -23.48
C ASN A 44 7.22 6.98 -23.15
N ILE A 45 7.46 6.66 -21.88
CA ILE A 45 7.52 5.32 -21.36
C ILE A 45 6.07 4.89 -21.43
N LYS A 46 5.71 4.28 -22.57
CA LYS A 46 4.52 3.46 -22.64
C LYS A 46 4.74 2.37 -21.60
N LEU A 47 4.18 2.58 -20.43
CA LEU A 47 4.14 1.58 -19.37
C LEU A 47 3.29 0.44 -19.92
N ASN A 48 3.94 -0.58 -20.49
CA ASN A 48 3.25 -1.77 -20.94
C ASN A 48 2.64 -2.45 -19.71
N PRO A 49 1.30 -2.54 -19.61
CA PRO A 49 0.64 -3.12 -18.45
C PRO A 49 0.98 -4.60 -18.26
N ASP A 50 1.42 -5.29 -19.32
CA ASP A 50 1.98 -6.65 -19.24
C ASP A 50 3.27 -6.67 -18.41
N SER A 51 4.19 -5.75 -18.66
CA SER A 51 5.49 -5.70 -17.96
C SER A 51 5.32 -5.49 -16.44
N LEU A 52 4.38 -4.64 -16.02
CA LEU A 52 4.08 -4.45 -14.60
C LEU A 52 3.48 -5.71 -13.96
N GLN A 53 2.62 -6.43 -14.69
CA GLN A 53 2.04 -7.69 -14.21
C GLN A 53 3.08 -8.80 -14.11
N ASP A 54 4.03 -8.87 -15.05
CA ASP A 54 5.13 -9.83 -15.02
C ASP A 54 6.06 -9.57 -13.82
N ILE A 55 6.42 -8.31 -13.57
CA ILE A 55 7.23 -7.92 -12.41
C ILE A 55 6.50 -8.28 -11.11
N GLU A 56 5.20 -7.97 -11.02
CA GLU A 56 4.39 -8.30 -9.86
C GLU A 56 4.30 -9.81 -9.63
N ARG A 57 4.08 -10.59 -10.70
CA ARG A 57 4.01 -12.06 -10.65
C ARG A 57 5.32 -12.64 -10.12
N ASP A 58 6.44 -12.14 -10.63
CA ASP A 58 7.78 -12.58 -10.24
C ASP A 58 8.07 -12.25 -8.76
N LEU A 59 7.71 -11.04 -8.32
CA LEU A 59 7.85 -10.62 -6.93
C LEU A 59 7.04 -11.52 -5.97
N ILE A 60 5.77 -11.78 -6.30
CA ILE A 60 4.91 -12.66 -5.49
C ILE A 60 5.50 -14.08 -5.43
N THR A 61 6.01 -14.58 -6.56
CA THR A 61 6.60 -15.92 -6.63
C THR A 61 7.88 -16.03 -5.79
N ARG A 62 8.75 -15.02 -5.84
CA ARG A 62 9.96 -14.97 -5.02
C ARG A 62 9.64 -14.98 -3.54
N VAL A 63 8.72 -14.12 -3.10
CA VAL A 63 8.33 -14.05 -1.68
C VAL A 63 7.69 -15.35 -1.23
N LEU A 64 6.81 -15.98 -2.03
CA LEU A 64 6.21 -17.26 -1.67
C LEU A 64 7.25 -18.37 -1.46
N LYS A 65 8.30 -18.42 -2.29
CA LYS A 65 9.42 -19.37 -2.11
C LYS A 65 10.18 -19.11 -0.82
N GLU A 66 10.48 -17.84 -0.52
CA GLU A 66 11.19 -17.46 0.71
C GLU A 66 10.39 -17.77 1.98
N THR A 67 9.06 -17.68 1.90
CA THR A 67 8.15 -17.93 3.02
C THR A 67 7.64 -19.37 3.07
N GLN A 68 8.11 -20.26 2.19
CA GLN A 68 7.67 -21.65 2.07
C GLN A 68 6.14 -21.78 1.99
N GLY A 69 5.51 -20.99 1.11
CA GLY A 69 4.05 -21.01 0.95
C GLY A 69 3.26 -20.32 2.07
N ASN A 70 3.90 -19.76 3.10
CA ASN A 70 3.20 -19.08 4.18
C ASN A 70 2.57 -17.75 3.73
N LEU A 71 1.28 -17.83 3.42
CA LEU A 71 0.49 -16.72 2.90
C LEU A 71 0.44 -15.48 3.81
N HIS A 72 0.48 -15.66 5.14
CA HIS A 72 0.48 -14.54 6.08
C HIS A 72 1.79 -13.77 6.00
N GLU A 73 2.90 -14.48 6.05
CA GLU A 73 4.23 -13.88 6.02
C GLU A 73 4.51 -13.26 4.65
N ALA A 74 4.08 -13.91 3.56
CA ALA A 74 4.21 -13.37 2.22
C ALA A 74 3.46 -12.04 2.05
N ALA A 75 2.20 -11.97 2.53
CA ALA A 75 1.40 -10.76 2.48
C ALA A 75 2.05 -9.62 3.31
N ARG A 76 2.62 -9.95 4.48
CA ARG A 76 3.33 -9.01 5.34
C ARG A 76 4.57 -8.44 4.64
N ARG A 77 5.39 -9.29 4.01
CA ARG A 77 6.59 -8.87 3.27
C ARG A 77 6.27 -8.02 2.05
N LEU A 78 5.17 -8.33 1.37
CA LEU A 78 4.69 -7.55 0.22
C LEU A 78 3.94 -6.27 0.62
N ASN A 79 3.75 -6.03 1.92
CA ASN A 79 2.99 -4.90 2.47
C ASN A 79 1.56 -4.80 1.91
N ILE A 80 0.89 -5.94 1.75
CA ILE A 80 -0.49 -6.02 1.27
C ILE A 80 -1.35 -6.88 2.20
N SER A 81 -2.66 -6.69 2.12
CA SER A 81 -3.61 -7.53 2.83
C SER A 81 -3.64 -8.95 2.24
N ARG A 82 -3.81 -9.98 3.08
CA ARG A 82 -4.04 -11.38 2.65
C ARG A 82 -5.11 -11.54 1.56
N PRO A 83 -6.31 -10.92 1.64
CA PRO A 83 -7.30 -11.02 0.57
C PRO A 83 -6.78 -10.45 -0.76
N THR A 84 -5.99 -9.37 -0.73
CA THR A 84 -5.37 -8.80 -1.93
C THR A 84 -4.39 -9.77 -2.55
N LEU A 85 -3.53 -10.39 -1.74
CA LEU A 85 -2.61 -11.44 -2.20
C LEU A 85 -3.40 -12.60 -2.82
N TYR A 86 -4.46 -13.08 -2.18
CA TYR A 86 -5.31 -14.16 -2.71
C TYR A 86 -5.92 -13.81 -4.08
N SER A 87 -6.46 -12.60 -4.23
CA SER A 87 -6.97 -12.12 -5.52
C SER A 87 -5.88 -12.06 -6.60
N LYS A 88 -4.66 -11.65 -6.24
CA LYS A 88 -3.50 -11.62 -7.14
C LYS A 88 -3.10 -13.03 -7.57
N LEU A 89 -3.02 -13.96 -6.63
CA LEU A 89 -2.70 -15.37 -6.90
C LEU A 89 -3.72 -16.00 -7.85
N LYS A 90 -5.02 -15.79 -7.59
CA LYS A 90 -6.10 -16.27 -8.46
C LYS A 90 -6.01 -15.67 -9.87
N ARG A 91 -5.70 -14.37 -9.97
CA ARG A 91 -5.55 -13.68 -11.26
C ARG A 91 -4.35 -14.20 -12.07
N PHE A 92 -3.26 -14.54 -11.40
CA PHE A 92 -2.05 -15.06 -12.04
C PHE A 92 -2.02 -16.59 -12.17
N GLY A 93 -3.01 -17.31 -11.63
CA GLY A 93 -3.04 -18.78 -11.63
C GLY A 93 -1.92 -19.40 -10.79
N ILE A 94 -1.44 -18.70 -9.77
CA ILE A 94 -0.38 -19.19 -8.88
C ILE A 94 -1.02 -19.93 -7.72
N ASP A 95 -0.65 -21.20 -7.55
CA ASP A 95 -1.02 -21.98 -6.39
C ASP A 95 0.04 -21.85 -5.28
N SER A 96 -0.39 -21.49 -4.07
CA SER A 96 0.53 -21.31 -2.93
C SER A 96 1.05 -22.63 -2.36
N MET A 97 0.33 -23.75 -2.50
CA MET A 97 0.76 -25.07 -1.99
C MET A 97 1.96 -25.61 -2.78
N ARG A 98 2.19 -25.12 -4.00
CA ARG A 98 3.36 -25.48 -4.82
C ARG A 98 4.69 -25.00 -4.22
N TYR A 99 4.65 -24.17 -3.18
CA TYR A 99 5.82 -23.56 -2.55
C TYR A 99 6.03 -23.98 -1.09
N GLU A 100 5.31 -25.00 -0.61
CA GLU A 100 5.49 -25.60 0.74
C GLU A 100 6.71 -26.53 0.82
#